data_AF-A0A9W7GQI9-F1
#
_entry.id   AF-A0A9W7GQI9-F1
#
_cell.length_a   1.000
_cell.length_b   1.000
_cell.length_c   1.000
_cell.angle_alpha   90.00
_cell.angle_beta   90.00
_cell.angle_gamma   90.00
#
_symmetry.space_group_name_H-M   'P 1'
#
loop_
_entity.id
_entity.type
_entity.pdbx_description
1 polymer ?
#
loop_
_entity_poly.entity_id
_entity_poly.type
_entity_poly.pdbx_seq_one_letter_code
_entity_poly.pdbx_strand_id
1 'polypeptide(L)'
;MVINVCVLRQLDNALAEDTAQPNTQPKTSHSSFHSSGYTLRENTNSFTASRDTNISPGEAYDVINHPQIRAAASPPPSSTLPPRALDVGCGAGVSTEFLWNMGFRDIDAIDWSGEAWRRFVVEGGRESECVRFTETDDESFVEALEESGLSSVGYDVIVYNFAVNERKARSMLKYLRASNPSSRLLAPVNTQPDYWQKQSYLLLDRSGSVTWSAADVGAWSVQFQPDVTQGTCSGYWCAPFNGFKKKVVARKV
;
A
#
# COMPACT_ATOMS: atom_id res chain seq x y z
N MET A 1 -13.82 -10.72 17.33
CA MET A 1 -13.70 -11.01 15.89
C MET A 1 -14.25 -9.79 15.15
N VAL A 2 -13.38 -8.92 14.64
CA VAL A 2 -13.80 -7.72 13.88
C VAL A 2 -14.01 -8.17 12.45
N ILE A 3 -15.25 -8.50 12.09
CA ILE A 3 -15.58 -8.88 10.73
C ILE A 3 -15.72 -7.58 9.93
N ASN A 4 -14.98 -7.48 8.81
CA ASN A 4 -14.91 -6.30 7.96
C ASN A 4 -16.33 -5.93 7.46
N VAL A 5 -16.81 -4.71 7.70
CA VAL A 5 -18.16 -4.24 7.32
C VAL A 5 -18.37 -4.32 5.79
N CYS A 6 -17.31 -4.15 5.00
CA CYS A 6 -17.35 -4.31 3.54
C CYS A 6 -17.49 -5.80 3.17
N VAL A 7 -16.85 -6.72 3.90
CA VAL A 7 -16.97 -8.19 3.69
C VAL A 7 -18.30 -8.74 4.22
N LEU A 8 -18.77 -8.28 5.38
CA LEU A 8 -20.08 -8.64 5.94
C LEU A 8 -21.21 -8.23 4.98
N ARG A 9 -21.18 -7.00 4.47
CA ARG A 9 -22.18 -6.54 3.49
C ARG A 9 -22.11 -7.30 2.16
N GLN A 10 -20.92 -7.71 1.73
CA GLN A 10 -20.76 -8.55 0.53
C GLN A 10 -21.32 -9.97 0.75
N LEU A 11 -21.09 -10.56 1.93
CA LEU A 11 -21.66 -11.86 2.30
C LEU A 11 -23.17 -11.81 2.52
N ASP A 12 -23.69 -10.75 3.14
CA ASP A 12 -25.13 -10.55 3.35
C ASP A 12 -25.86 -10.35 2.01
N ASN A 13 -25.27 -9.61 1.07
CA ASN A 13 -25.81 -9.48 -0.29
C ASN A 13 -25.78 -10.81 -1.07
N ALA A 14 -24.71 -11.60 -0.94
CA ALA A 14 -24.59 -12.90 -1.60
C ALA A 14 -25.54 -13.97 -1.01
N LEU A 15 -25.86 -13.89 0.28
CA LEU A 15 -26.82 -14.78 0.95
C LEU A 15 -28.28 -14.37 0.73
N ALA A 16 -28.55 -13.11 0.40
CA ALA A 16 -29.89 -12.61 0.10
C ALA A 16 -30.38 -12.94 -1.33
N GLU A 17 -29.49 -13.38 -2.22
CA GLU A 17 -29.84 -13.69 -3.62
C GLU A 17 -30.54 -15.04 -3.83
N ASP A 18 -30.71 -15.87 -2.79
CA ASP A 18 -31.35 -17.18 -2.91
C ASP A 18 -32.86 -17.19 -2.54
N THR A 19 -33.42 -16.05 -2.11
CA THR A 19 -34.83 -15.96 -1.68
C THR A 19 -35.50 -14.60 -1.98
N ALA A 20 -35.52 -14.11 -3.22
CA ALA A 20 -36.50 -13.07 -3.60
C ALA A 20 -36.76 -12.92 -5.10
N GLN A 21 -38.04 -12.69 -5.41
CA GLN A 21 -38.64 -12.32 -6.69
C GLN A 21 -38.04 -11.04 -7.35
N PRO A 22 -38.23 -10.84 -8.67
CA PRO A 22 -37.59 -9.76 -9.41
C PRO A 22 -38.22 -8.38 -9.08
N ASN A 23 -37.43 -7.33 -9.28
CA ASN A 23 -37.79 -5.90 -9.23
C ASN A 23 -37.78 -5.18 -7.88
N THR A 24 -36.62 -5.16 -7.22
CA THR A 24 -35.98 -3.88 -6.84
C THR A 24 -34.53 -4.18 -6.47
N GLN A 25 -33.58 -3.88 -7.36
CA GLN A 25 -32.15 -4.02 -7.04
C GLN A 25 -31.80 -3.09 -5.87
N PRO A 26 -31.26 -3.60 -4.74
CA PRO A 26 -30.64 -2.75 -3.76
C PRO A 26 -29.36 -2.17 -4.39
N LYS A 27 -29.41 -0.88 -4.76
CA LYS A 27 -28.21 -0.11 -5.09
C LYS A 27 -27.37 0.08 -3.83
N THR A 28 -26.60 -0.92 -3.43
CA THR A 28 -25.45 -0.70 -2.57
C THR A 28 -24.36 -0.06 -3.44
N SER A 29 -24.51 1.24 -3.74
CA SER A 29 -23.45 2.00 -4.40
C SER A 29 -22.30 2.11 -3.42
N HIS A 30 -21.37 1.15 -3.45
CA HIS A 30 -20.06 1.33 -2.81
C HIS A 30 -19.51 2.67 -3.31
N SER A 31 -19.26 3.60 -2.40
CA SER A 31 -18.76 4.91 -2.79
C SER A 31 -17.46 4.73 -3.56
N SER A 32 -17.33 5.46 -4.67
CA SER A 32 -16.07 5.55 -5.40
C SER A 32 -15.00 6.14 -4.49
N PHE A 33 -13.82 5.54 -4.41
CA PHE A 33 -12.65 6.17 -3.77
C PHE A 33 -12.02 7.20 -4.72
N HIS A 34 -11.56 8.34 -4.18
CA HIS A 34 -10.82 9.34 -4.93
C HIS A 34 -9.87 10.15 -4.04
N SER A 35 -8.65 10.41 -4.52
CA SER A 35 -7.70 11.37 -3.97
C SER A 35 -7.57 12.57 -4.91
N SER A 36 -7.73 13.78 -4.39
CA SER A 36 -7.41 15.00 -5.15
C SER A 36 -5.91 15.13 -5.49
N GLY A 37 -5.04 14.34 -4.84
CA GLY A 37 -3.64 14.19 -5.22
C GLY A 37 -3.45 13.45 -6.54
N TYR A 38 -4.43 12.65 -6.98
CA TYR A 38 -4.36 11.84 -8.20
C TYR A 38 -4.16 12.68 -9.46
N THR A 39 -4.71 13.90 -9.49
CA THR A 39 -4.57 14.84 -10.61
C THR A 39 -3.30 15.69 -10.54
N LEU A 40 -2.60 15.68 -9.41
CA LEU A 40 -1.40 16.50 -9.14
C LEU A 40 -0.10 15.76 -9.44
N ARG A 41 -0.15 14.69 -10.23
CA ARG A 41 1.06 13.94 -10.60
C ARG A 41 1.97 14.82 -11.42
N GLU A 42 3.16 15.02 -10.90
CA GLU A 42 4.22 15.68 -11.64
C GLU A 42 4.96 14.65 -12.50
N ASN A 43 5.11 14.95 -13.79
CA ASN A 43 5.96 14.21 -14.72
C ASN A 43 7.38 14.79 -14.74
N THR A 44 7.82 15.43 -13.65
CA THR A 44 9.14 16.04 -13.55
C THR A 44 10.17 14.98 -13.13
N ASN A 45 11.31 14.98 -13.82
CA ASN A 45 12.45 14.13 -13.48
C ASN A 45 13.01 14.59 -12.13
N SER A 46 12.56 13.93 -11.07
CA SER A 46 13.11 13.95 -9.71
C SER A 46 12.85 15.16 -8.81
N PHE A 47 12.25 14.81 -7.66
CA PHE A 47 12.03 15.55 -6.42
C PHE A 47 11.36 16.93 -6.46
N THR A 48 10.08 16.92 -6.09
CA THR A 48 9.74 17.45 -4.76
C THR A 48 8.86 16.44 -4.04
N ALA A 49 9.46 15.43 -3.37
CA ALA A 49 8.79 14.76 -2.27
C ALA A 49 8.72 15.75 -1.11
N SER A 50 7.92 16.81 -1.29
CA SER A 50 7.73 17.80 -0.24
C SER A 50 7.08 17.04 0.90
N ARG A 51 7.61 17.26 2.11
CA ARG A 51 7.02 16.83 3.37
C ARG A 51 5.49 17.08 3.42
N ASP A 52 5.02 18.06 2.66
CA ASP A 52 3.67 18.60 2.73
C ASP A 52 2.71 17.97 1.68
N THR A 53 3.20 17.12 0.77
CA THR A 53 2.34 16.44 -0.23
C THR A 53 2.47 14.92 -0.29
N ASN A 54 3.64 14.32 -0.04
CA ASN A 54 3.87 12.86 -0.20
C ASN A 54 3.26 12.29 -1.51
N ILE A 55 3.46 12.99 -2.63
CA ILE A 55 3.08 12.55 -3.98
C ILE A 55 4.36 12.16 -4.71
N SER A 56 4.40 10.94 -5.25
CA SER A 56 5.53 10.43 -6.03
C SER A 56 5.48 10.93 -7.49
N PRO A 57 6.59 10.89 -8.23
CA PRO A 57 6.57 11.15 -9.68
C PRO A 57 5.66 10.17 -10.42
N GLY A 58 5.16 10.58 -11.60
CA GLY A 58 4.29 9.73 -12.44
C GLY A 58 4.84 8.32 -12.69
N GLU A 59 6.15 8.19 -12.91
CA GLU A 59 6.85 6.92 -13.16
C GLU A 59 6.64 5.89 -12.05
N ALA A 60 6.58 6.33 -10.79
CA ALA A 60 6.32 5.46 -9.65
C ALA A 60 4.95 4.77 -9.76
N TYR A 61 3.97 5.52 -10.23
CA TYR A 61 2.61 5.02 -10.40
C TYR A 61 2.44 4.15 -11.64
N ASP A 62 3.22 4.39 -12.70
CA ASP A 62 3.26 3.51 -13.87
C ASP A 62 3.74 2.10 -13.49
N VAL A 63 4.71 2.00 -12.57
CA VAL A 63 5.17 0.71 -12.04
C VAL A 63 4.09 0.03 -11.19
N ILE A 64 3.32 0.78 -10.40
CA ILE A 64 2.19 0.21 -9.65
C ILE A 64 1.15 -0.37 -10.62
N ASN A 65 0.94 0.26 -11.78
CA ASN A 65 0.03 -0.20 -12.82
C ASN A 65 0.48 -1.48 -13.57
N HIS A 66 1.51 -2.16 -13.10
CA HIS A 66 2.06 -3.36 -13.73
C HIS A 66 1.03 -4.51 -13.86
N PRO A 67 0.99 -5.24 -15.00
CA PRO A 67 0.00 -6.29 -15.24
C PRO A 67 -0.05 -7.39 -14.17
N GLN A 68 1.09 -7.74 -13.56
CA GLN A 68 1.12 -8.75 -12.51
C GLN A 68 0.47 -8.28 -11.20
N ILE A 69 0.47 -6.97 -10.89
CA ILE A 69 -0.26 -6.41 -9.75
C ILE A 69 -1.76 -6.47 -10.02
N ARG A 70 -2.18 -6.10 -11.24
CA ARG A 70 -3.58 -6.20 -11.67
C ARG A 70 -4.10 -7.64 -11.64
N ALA A 71 -3.26 -8.62 -12.02
CA ALA A 71 -3.63 -10.03 -11.95
C ALA A 71 -3.95 -10.49 -10.51
N ALA A 72 -3.29 -9.91 -9.49
CA ALA A 72 -3.58 -10.21 -8.10
C ALA A 72 -4.95 -9.67 -7.62
N ALA A 73 -5.49 -8.65 -8.28
CA ALA A 73 -6.84 -8.14 -8.05
C ALA A 73 -7.94 -9.08 -8.59
N SER A 74 -7.57 -10.10 -9.37
CA SER A 74 -8.48 -11.12 -9.90
C SER A 74 -8.20 -12.45 -9.17
N PRO A 75 -8.72 -12.64 -7.95
CA PRO A 75 -8.46 -13.87 -7.20
C PRO A 75 -9.05 -15.09 -7.94
N PRO A 76 -8.55 -16.30 -7.65
CA PRO A 76 -9.07 -17.52 -8.27
C PRO A 76 -10.59 -17.66 -8.02
N PRO A 77 -11.36 -18.28 -8.93
CA PRO A 77 -12.81 -18.42 -8.79
C PRO A 77 -13.28 -19.09 -7.50
N SER A 78 -12.40 -19.87 -6.85
CA SER A 78 -12.65 -20.51 -5.56
C SER A 78 -12.53 -19.57 -4.35
N SER A 79 -12.04 -18.34 -4.54
CA SER A 79 -11.92 -17.35 -3.46
C SER A 79 -13.23 -16.62 -3.28
N THR A 80 -13.82 -16.75 -2.10
CA THR A 80 -14.98 -15.96 -1.69
C THR A 80 -14.59 -14.60 -1.08
N LEU A 81 -13.30 -14.41 -0.80
CA LEU A 81 -12.80 -13.17 -0.22
C LEU A 81 -12.45 -12.16 -1.32
N PRO A 82 -12.79 -10.87 -1.12
CA PRO A 82 -12.36 -9.83 -2.03
C PRO A 82 -10.82 -9.74 -2.07
N PRO A 83 -10.26 -9.25 -3.19
CA PRO A 83 -8.83 -8.98 -3.28
C PRO A 83 -8.45 -7.89 -2.27
N ARG A 84 -7.46 -8.19 -1.45
CA ARG A 84 -6.95 -7.36 -0.35
C ARG A 84 -5.57 -6.80 -0.69
N ALA A 85 -5.38 -5.51 -0.46
CA ALA A 85 -4.09 -4.84 -0.68
C ALA A 85 -3.60 -4.13 0.59
N LEU A 86 -2.28 -4.09 0.74
CA LEU A 86 -1.58 -3.25 1.70
C LEU A 86 -0.78 -2.19 0.94
N ASP A 87 -1.10 -0.92 1.15
CA ASP A 87 -0.45 0.24 0.56
C ASP A 87 0.42 0.93 1.61
N VAL A 88 1.73 0.70 1.56
CA VAL A 88 2.72 1.14 2.55
C VAL A 88 3.35 2.45 2.09
N GLY A 89 3.28 3.49 2.93
CA GLY A 89 3.62 4.86 2.55
C GLY A 89 2.55 5.50 1.65
N CYS A 90 1.27 5.32 1.99
CA CYS A 90 0.17 5.72 1.12
C CYS A 90 0.08 7.24 0.85
N GLY A 91 0.73 8.08 1.67
CA GLY A 91 0.86 9.51 1.45
C GLY A 91 -0.48 10.20 1.18
N ALA A 92 -0.57 10.90 0.05
CA ALA A 92 -1.78 11.57 -0.40
C ALA A 92 -2.91 10.61 -0.89
N GLY A 93 -2.71 9.29 -0.85
CA GLY A 93 -3.68 8.29 -1.30
C GLY A 93 -3.69 8.05 -2.81
N VAL A 94 -2.65 8.47 -3.54
CA VAL A 94 -2.58 8.32 -5.00
C VAL A 94 -2.37 6.86 -5.41
N SER A 95 -1.41 6.17 -4.77
CA SER A 95 -1.18 4.72 -4.93
C SER A 95 -2.42 3.92 -4.51
N THR A 96 -3.07 4.34 -3.43
CA THR A 96 -4.33 3.75 -2.96
C THR A 96 -5.42 3.82 -4.04
N GLU A 97 -5.53 4.94 -4.77
CA GLU A 97 -6.49 5.07 -5.87
C GLU A 97 -6.15 4.18 -7.07
N PHE A 98 -4.86 3.95 -7.37
CA PHE A 98 -4.48 2.97 -8.37
C PHE A 98 -4.93 1.56 -8.00
N LEU A 99 -4.67 1.14 -6.76
CA LEU A 99 -5.12 -0.16 -6.25
C LEU A 99 -6.65 -0.26 -6.30
N TRP A 100 -7.36 0.79 -5.89
CA TRP A 100 -8.81 0.86 -6.03
C TRP A 100 -9.25 0.68 -7.50
N ASN A 101 -8.64 1.40 -8.44
CA ASN A 101 -8.98 1.32 -9.86
C ASN A 101 -8.62 -0.03 -10.50
N MET A 102 -7.77 -0.84 -9.88
CA MET A 102 -7.49 -2.22 -10.30
C MET A 102 -8.53 -3.23 -9.84
N GLY A 103 -9.37 -2.87 -8.86
CA GLY A 103 -10.40 -3.75 -8.32
C GLY A 103 -10.17 -4.17 -6.86
N PHE A 104 -9.11 -3.71 -6.19
CA PHE A 104 -8.96 -3.93 -4.75
C PHE A 104 -10.08 -3.20 -3.98
N ARG A 105 -10.78 -3.94 -3.11
CA ARG A 105 -11.90 -3.44 -2.29
C ARG A 105 -11.73 -3.77 -0.82
N ASP A 106 -10.53 -4.15 -0.43
CA ASP A 106 -10.14 -4.27 0.96
C ASP A 106 -8.71 -3.77 1.08
N ILE A 107 -8.55 -2.46 1.32
CA ILE A 107 -7.25 -1.80 1.27
C ILE A 107 -6.88 -1.28 2.66
N ASP A 108 -5.78 -1.77 3.21
CA ASP A 108 -5.11 -1.14 4.34
C ASP A 108 -4.06 -0.17 3.78
N ALA A 109 -4.21 1.12 4.05
CA ALA A 109 -3.32 2.17 3.57
C ALA A 109 -2.62 2.80 4.78
N ILE A 110 -1.31 2.65 4.88
CA ILE A 110 -0.54 3.10 6.05
C ILE A 110 0.48 4.15 5.64
N ASP A 111 0.65 5.16 6.48
CA ASP A 111 1.75 6.12 6.38
C ASP A 111 2.12 6.56 7.81
N TRP A 112 3.38 6.93 8.00
CA TRP A 112 3.83 7.50 9.27
C TRP A 112 3.07 8.80 9.60
N SER A 113 2.70 9.57 8.57
CA SER A 113 2.01 10.86 8.71
C SER A 113 0.64 10.82 8.05
N GLY A 114 -0.42 11.07 8.83
CA GLY A 114 -1.77 11.14 8.28
C GLY A 114 -2.14 12.46 7.60
N GLU A 115 -1.23 13.43 7.60
CA GLU A 115 -1.54 14.78 7.10
C GLU A 115 -1.85 14.79 5.60
N ALA A 116 -1.12 14.00 4.84
CA ALA A 116 -1.28 13.96 3.38
C ALA A 116 -2.66 13.40 2.99
N TRP A 117 -3.07 12.22 3.46
CA TRP A 117 -4.40 11.70 3.10
C TRP A 117 -5.54 12.52 3.71
N ARG A 118 -5.37 13.13 4.91
CA ARG A 118 -6.40 14.02 5.48
C ARG A 118 -6.70 15.15 4.50
N ARG A 119 -5.66 15.81 4.00
CA ARG A 119 -5.78 16.87 3.01
C ARG A 119 -6.34 16.38 1.67
N PHE A 120 -5.79 15.32 1.10
CA PHE A 120 -6.06 14.95 -0.29
C PHE A 120 -7.25 13.99 -0.48
N VAL A 121 -7.57 13.19 0.53
CA VAL A 121 -8.66 12.19 0.49
C VAL A 121 -9.87 12.65 1.30
N VAL A 122 -9.68 13.08 2.55
CA VAL A 122 -10.80 13.45 3.44
C VAL A 122 -11.37 14.82 3.07
N GLU A 123 -10.52 15.84 2.97
CA GLU A 123 -10.95 17.21 2.69
C GLU A 123 -11.15 17.47 1.19
N GLY A 124 -10.19 17.05 0.36
CA GLY A 124 -10.18 17.31 -1.07
C GLY A 124 -10.74 16.19 -1.96
N GLY A 125 -10.94 14.98 -1.41
CA GLY A 125 -11.20 13.77 -2.18
C GLY A 125 -12.55 13.12 -1.88
N ARG A 126 -12.56 11.78 -1.92
CA ARG A 126 -13.71 10.95 -1.53
C ARG A 126 -13.26 9.66 -0.88
N GLU A 127 -13.65 9.47 0.37
CA GLU A 127 -13.39 8.24 1.12
C GLU A 127 -14.27 7.06 0.66
N SER A 128 -13.79 5.86 0.99
CA SER A 128 -14.51 4.61 0.83
C SER A 128 -14.36 3.78 2.09
N GLU A 129 -15.45 3.19 2.58
CA GLU A 129 -15.45 2.29 3.75
C GLU A 129 -14.54 1.06 3.57
N CYS A 130 -14.18 0.77 2.32
CA CYS A 130 -13.37 -0.36 1.91
C CYS A 130 -11.85 0.01 1.83
N VAL A 131 -11.49 1.24 2.24
CA VAL A 131 -10.11 1.72 2.38
C VAL A 131 -9.91 2.22 3.82
N ARG A 132 -8.88 1.71 4.51
CA ARG A 132 -8.58 2.07 5.91
C ARG A 132 -7.22 2.76 6.00
N PHE A 133 -7.25 4.05 6.31
CA PHE A 133 -6.04 4.83 6.56
C PHE A 133 -5.60 4.68 8.03
N THR A 134 -4.33 4.35 8.25
CA THR A 134 -3.75 4.23 9.59
C THR A 134 -2.45 5.02 9.70
N GLU A 135 -2.36 5.91 10.68
CA GLU A 135 -1.16 6.70 10.99
C GLU A 135 -0.18 5.88 11.83
N THR A 136 0.68 5.13 11.14
CA THR A 136 1.61 4.17 11.72
C THR A 136 2.74 3.84 10.74
N ASP A 137 3.88 3.41 11.27
CA ASP A 137 4.92 2.79 10.44
C ASP A 137 4.62 1.34 10.14
N ASP A 138 5.33 0.80 9.15
CA ASP A 138 5.12 -0.56 8.70
C ASP A 138 5.51 -1.62 9.75
N GLU A 139 6.56 -1.38 10.55
CA GLU A 139 6.97 -2.28 11.64
C GLU A 139 5.87 -2.39 12.70
N SER A 140 5.39 -1.25 13.20
CA SER A 140 4.31 -1.17 14.20
C SER A 140 3.00 -1.74 13.67
N PHE A 141 2.69 -1.51 12.38
CA PHE A 141 1.49 -2.06 11.75
C PHE A 141 1.53 -3.59 11.70
N VAL A 142 2.66 -4.17 11.30
CA VAL A 142 2.77 -5.64 11.23
C VAL A 142 2.77 -6.30 12.60
N GLU A 143 3.36 -5.67 13.62
CA GLU A 143 3.23 -6.12 15.01
C GLU A 143 1.76 -6.15 15.43
N ALA A 144 1.00 -5.08 15.17
CA ALA A 144 -0.44 -5.04 15.48
C ALA A 144 -1.26 -6.08 14.69
N LEU A 145 -0.90 -6.37 13.43
CA LEU A 145 -1.51 -7.45 12.65
C LEU A 145 -1.23 -8.84 13.24
N GLU A 146 -0.03 -9.06 13.76
CA GLU A 146 0.34 -10.31 14.42
C GLU A 146 -0.39 -10.47 15.75
N GLU A 147 -0.43 -9.43 16.58
CA GLU A 147 -1.14 -9.43 17.86
C GLU A 147 -2.65 -9.64 17.71
N SER A 148 -3.24 -9.12 16.63
CA SER A 148 -4.68 -9.29 16.35
C SER A 148 -5.03 -10.66 15.75
N GLY A 149 -4.04 -11.48 15.37
CA GLY A 149 -4.24 -12.75 14.66
C GLY A 149 -4.71 -12.61 13.20
N LEU A 150 -4.83 -11.38 12.70
CA LEU A 150 -5.28 -11.07 11.33
C LEU A 150 -4.18 -11.28 10.28
N SER A 151 -2.94 -11.50 10.71
CA SER A 151 -1.80 -11.84 9.83
C SER A 151 -2.06 -13.09 8.98
N SER A 152 -2.89 -14.03 9.45
CA SER A 152 -3.25 -15.27 8.76
C SER A 152 -4.10 -15.07 7.49
N VAL A 153 -4.79 -13.93 7.35
CA VAL A 153 -5.63 -13.63 6.17
C VAL A 153 -4.77 -13.30 4.94
N GLY A 154 -3.63 -12.65 5.17
CA GLY A 154 -2.71 -12.20 4.15
C GLY A 154 -3.28 -11.16 3.17
N TYR A 155 -2.39 -10.65 2.32
CA TYR A 155 -2.66 -9.66 1.28
C TYR A 155 -2.38 -10.27 -0.09
N ASP A 156 -3.24 -10.00 -1.07
CA ASP A 156 -2.96 -10.37 -2.46
C ASP A 156 -1.87 -9.45 -3.04
N VAL A 157 -1.82 -8.18 -2.61
CA VAL A 157 -0.76 -7.26 -2.97
C VAL A 157 -0.24 -6.49 -1.78
N ILE A 158 1.07 -6.32 -1.71
CA ILE A 158 1.73 -5.33 -0.85
C ILE A 158 2.51 -4.37 -1.75
N VAL A 159 2.25 -3.06 -1.65
CA VAL A 159 2.98 -2.01 -2.38
C VAL A 159 3.71 -1.13 -1.38
N TYR A 160 5.01 -0.94 -1.59
CA TYR A 160 5.79 0.11 -0.91
C TYR A 160 5.92 1.33 -1.81
N ASN A 161 5.60 2.50 -1.28
CA ASN A 161 5.82 3.80 -1.91
C ASN A 161 6.97 4.57 -1.23
N PHE A 162 7.87 3.85 -0.56
CA PHE A 162 9.15 4.34 -0.07
C PHE A 162 10.21 3.25 -0.18
N ALA A 163 11.46 3.67 -0.35
CA ALA A 163 12.56 2.76 -0.59
C ALA A 163 12.96 1.99 0.66
N VAL A 164 13.04 0.67 0.52
CA VAL A 164 13.43 -0.25 1.58
C VAL A 164 14.67 -1.06 1.18
N ASN A 165 15.28 -1.72 2.16
CA ASN A 165 16.31 -2.71 1.87
C ASN A 165 15.68 -4.03 1.46
N GLU A 166 16.37 -4.78 0.60
CA GLU A 166 15.87 -6.05 0.07
C GLU A 166 15.46 -7.02 1.19
N ARG A 167 16.27 -7.08 2.26
CA ARG A 167 15.97 -7.88 3.45
C ARG A 167 14.61 -7.52 4.07
N LYS A 168 14.26 -6.23 4.16
CA LYS A 168 12.99 -5.77 4.71
C LYS A 168 11.82 -6.08 3.77
N ALA A 169 11.99 -5.86 2.46
CA ALA A 169 10.99 -6.28 1.46
C ALA A 169 10.72 -7.79 1.54
N ARG A 170 11.76 -8.61 1.67
CA ARG A 170 11.63 -10.07 1.80
C ARG A 170 10.94 -10.50 3.09
N SER A 171 11.17 -9.82 4.22
CA SER A 171 10.48 -10.16 5.47
C SER A 171 8.97 -9.93 5.41
N MET A 172 8.50 -9.09 4.50
CA MET A 172 7.06 -8.82 4.32
C MET A 172 6.33 -9.90 3.51
N LEU A 173 7.05 -10.77 2.79
CA LEU A 173 6.45 -11.81 1.96
C LEU A 173 5.61 -12.82 2.75
N LYS A 174 5.87 -12.98 4.06
CA LYS A 174 5.06 -13.84 4.94
C LYS A 174 3.62 -13.35 5.10
N TYR A 175 3.36 -12.06 4.83
CA TYR A 175 2.01 -11.48 4.87
C TYR A 175 1.30 -11.55 3.52
N LEU A 176 1.91 -12.12 2.47
CA LEU A 176 1.20 -12.39 1.22
C LEU A 176 0.25 -13.58 1.39
N ARG A 177 -0.92 -13.47 0.75
CA ARG A 177 -1.99 -14.45 0.85
C ARG A 177 -1.56 -15.78 0.23
N ALA A 178 -1.56 -16.81 1.06
CA ALA A 178 -1.08 -18.13 0.66
C ALA A 178 -1.91 -18.80 -0.43
N SER A 179 -3.23 -18.57 -0.42
CA SER A 179 -4.20 -19.18 -1.33
C SER A 179 -4.25 -18.53 -2.71
N ASN A 180 -3.61 -17.37 -2.91
CA ASN A 180 -3.58 -16.69 -4.19
C ASN A 180 -2.16 -16.76 -4.80
N PRO A 181 -1.93 -17.58 -5.85
CA PRO A 181 -0.60 -17.70 -6.50
C PRO A 181 -0.19 -16.43 -7.26
N SER A 182 -1.15 -15.55 -7.56
CA SER A 182 -0.90 -14.24 -8.14
C SER A 182 -0.49 -13.21 -7.09
N SER A 183 -0.36 -13.58 -5.80
CA SER A 183 0.03 -12.60 -4.78
C SER A 183 1.43 -12.04 -5.05
N ARG A 184 1.59 -10.72 -4.91
CA ARG A 184 2.85 -10.02 -5.22
C ARG A 184 3.19 -8.96 -4.17
N LEU A 185 4.49 -8.73 -3.99
CA LEU A 185 5.01 -7.56 -3.31
C LEU A 185 5.76 -6.70 -4.32
N LEU A 186 5.39 -5.42 -4.43
CA LEU A 186 6.13 -4.42 -5.19
C LEU A 186 6.82 -3.47 -4.22
N ALA A 187 8.14 -3.32 -4.35
CA ALA A 187 8.87 -2.34 -3.56
C ALA A 187 10.02 -1.71 -4.36
N PRO A 188 10.25 -0.40 -4.23
CA PRO A 188 11.54 0.20 -4.54
C PRO A 188 12.57 -0.31 -3.52
N VAL A 189 13.63 -0.94 -4.02
CA VAL A 189 14.69 -1.55 -3.22
C VAL A 189 16.02 -0.87 -3.48
N ASN A 190 16.73 -0.53 -2.40
CA ASN A 190 18.07 0.04 -2.49
C ASN A 190 19.04 -0.97 -3.14
N THR A 191 19.73 -0.58 -4.21
CA THR A 191 20.68 -1.45 -4.91
C THR A 191 22.09 -1.42 -4.32
N GLN A 192 22.33 -0.51 -3.38
CA GLN A 192 23.59 -0.39 -2.65
C GLN A 192 23.32 -0.19 -1.15
N PRO A 193 24.29 -0.57 -0.29
CA PRO A 193 24.21 -0.29 1.14
C PRO A 193 24.20 1.20 1.47
N ASP A 194 24.69 2.09 0.60
CA ASP A 194 24.59 3.53 0.79
C ASP A 194 23.31 4.05 0.11
N TYR A 195 22.25 4.03 0.93
CA TYR A 195 20.81 4.01 0.69
C TYR A 195 20.15 5.13 -0.13
N TRP A 196 20.92 5.94 -0.86
CA TRP A 196 20.45 7.25 -1.35
C TRP A 196 20.73 7.55 -2.81
N GLN A 197 21.39 6.65 -3.53
CA GLN A 197 21.83 6.98 -4.89
C GLN A 197 21.11 6.17 -5.95
N LYS A 198 20.63 4.96 -5.61
CA LYS A 198 20.21 4.01 -6.63
C LYS A 198 19.21 3.00 -6.09
N GLN A 199 18.06 2.95 -6.75
CA GLN A 199 16.95 2.06 -6.40
C GLN A 199 16.57 1.25 -7.63
N SER A 200 16.04 0.05 -7.40
CA SER A 200 15.37 -0.75 -8.43
C SER A 200 14.02 -1.16 -7.89
N TYR A 201 12.97 -1.04 -8.70
CA TYR A 201 11.68 -1.63 -8.33
C TYR A 201 11.78 -3.13 -8.48
N LEU A 202 11.49 -3.85 -7.40
CA LEU A 202 11.40 -5.30 -7.43
C LEU A 202 9.94 -5.72 -7.26
N LEU A 203 9.49 -6.60 -8.14
CA LEU A 203 8.24 -7.33 -7.98
C LEU A 203 8.56 -8.76 -7.54
N LEU A 204 8.31 -9.03 -6.27
CA LEU A 204 8.58 -10.30 -5.61
C LEU A 204 7.32 -11.17 -5.55
N ASP A 205 7.47 -12.46 -5.82
CA ASP A 205 6.44 -13.45 -5.46
C ASP A 205 6.60 -13.95 -4.02
N ARG A 206 5.69 -14.81 -3.58
CA ARG A 206 5.69 -15.38 -2.23
C ARG A 206 6.93 -16.23 -1.90
N SER A 207 7.60 -16.80 -2.90
CA SER A 207 8.86 -17.54 -2.70
C SER A 207 10.05 -16.59 -2.50
N GLY A 208 9.87 -15.30 -2.77
CA GLY A 208 10.92 -14.30 -2.83
C GLY A 208 11.63 -14.26 -4.18
N SER A 209 11.10 -14.92 -5.20
CA SER A 209 11.66 -14.82 -6.54
C SER A 209 11.30 -13.46 -7.14
N VAL A 210 12.26 -12.81 -7.80
CA VAL A 210 12.03 -11.57 -8.56
C VAL A 210 11.34 -11.95 -9.86
N THR A 211 10.07 -11.59 -9.99
CA THR A 211 9.23 -11.87 -11.17
C THR A 211 9.24 -10.74 -12.20
N TRP A 212 9.66 -9.56 -11.78
CA TRP A 212 9.94 -8.41 -12.63
C TRP A 212 10.83 -7.43 -11.85
N SER A 213 11.66 -6.68 -12.57
CA SER A 213 12.43 -5.56 -12.03
C SER A 213 12.44 -4.43 -13.04
N ALA A 214 12.33 -3.19 -12.57
CA ALA A 214 12.81 -2.06 -13.36
C ALA A 214 14.34 -2.13 -13.42
N ALA A 215 14.95 -1.64 -14.51
CA ALA A 215 16.36 -1.26 -14.46
C ALA A 215 16.53 -0.16 -13.41
N ASP A 216 17.77 0.04 -12.95
CA ASP A 216 18.07 1.03 -11.94
C ASP A 216 17.44 2.39 -12.26
N VAL A 217 16.55 2.82 -11.37
CA VAL A 217 15.86 4.10 -11.44
C VAL A 217 16.62 5.10 -10.58
N GLY A 218 17.01 6.21 -11.23
CA GLY A 218 17.78 7.28 -10.62
C GLY A 218 19.29 7.11 -10.82
N ALA A 219 19.86 7.89 -11.75
CA ALA A 219 21.31 8.09 -11.81
C ALA A 219 21.79 9.06 -10.70
N TRP A 220 20.91 9.95 -10.24
CA TRP A 220 21.11 10.95 -9.18
C TRP A 220 19.78 11.34 -8.49
N SER A 221 18.74 10.54 -8.69
CA SER A 221 17.34 10.92 -8.57
C SER A 221 16.59 9.87 -7.76
N VAL A 222 16.52 10.06 -6.46
CA VAL A 222 15.74 9.17 -5.60
C VAL A 222 14.26 9.44 -5.88
N GLN A 223 13.52 8.42 -6.31
CA GLN A 223 12.12 8.58 -6.75
C GLN A 223 11.13 8.54 -5.57
N PHE A 224 11.57 7.98 -4.44
CA PHE A 224 10.77 7.92 -3.22
C PHE A 224 11.52 8.38 -2.00
N GLN A 225 10.76 8.69 -0.95
CA GLN A 225 11.35 8.86 0.35
C GLN A 225 12.09 7.56 0.78
N PRO A 226 13.21 7.69 1.50
CA PRO A 226 13.86 6.58 2.18
C PRO A 226 12.96 6.01 3.28
N ASP A 227 13.22 4.79 3.71
CA ASP A 227 12.71 4.29 4.98
C ASP A 227 13.36 5.03 6.17
N VAL A 228 12.62 5.99 6.73
CA VAL A 228 13.05 6.83 7.86
C VAL A 228 13.10 6.09 9.20
N THR A 229 12.65 4.82 9.26
CA THR A 229 12.61 4.03 10.51
C THR A 229 13.91 3.27 10.79
N GLN A 230 14.82 3.21 9.81
CA GLN A 230 16.08 2.46 9.92
C GLN A 230 17.18 3.24 10.63
N GLY A 231 18.00 2.52 11.42
CA GLY A 231 19.04 3.11 12.25
C GLY A 231 20.28 3.63 11.51
N THR A 232 20.43 3.35 10.21
CA THR A 232 21.62 3.70 9.41
C THR A 232 21.36 4.87 8.47
N CYS A 233 20.62 5.87 8.92
CA CYS A 233 20.38 7.06 8.12
C CYS A 233 21.55 8.05 8.22
N SER A 234 22.13 8.45 7.08
CA SER A 234 23.08 9.55 6.95
C SER A 234 22.59 10.58 5.91
N GLY A 235 22.78 11.88 6.18
CA GLY A 235 22.44 12.99 5.25
C GLY A 235 21.22 13.83 5.63
N TYR A 236 20.84 14.76 4.74
CA TYR A 236 19.75 15.74 4.95
C TYR A 236 18.37 15.11 5.19
N TRP A 237 18.20 13.85 4.84
CA TRP A 237 16.89 13.18 4.84
C TRP A 237 16.62 12.35 6.09
N CYS A 238 17.47 12.43 7.10
CA CYS A 238 17.38 11.59 8.30
C CYS A 238 16.41 12.07 9.36
N ALA A 239 15.96 11.12 10.19
CA ALA A 239 15.02 11.37 11.27
C ALA A 239 15.39 12.59 12.15
N PRO A 240 16.66 12.81 12.55
CA PRO A 240 17.06 14.01 13.30
C PRO A 240 17.02 15.31 12.49
N PHE A 241 17.25 15.23 11.17
CA PHE A 241 17.33 16.39 10.27
C PHE A 241 15.95 16.84 9.75
N ASN A 242 14.96 15.94 9.75
CA ASN A 242 13.61 16.21 9.24
C ASN A 242 12.51 16.26 10.32
N GLY A 243 12.88 16.25 11.61
CA GLY A 243 11.92 16.36 12.71
C GLY A 243 11.07 15.11 12.96
N PHE A 244 11.41 13.97 12.35
CA PHE A 244 10.73 12.70 12.61
C PHE A 244 11.09 12.19 14.01
N LYS A 245 10.10 12.11 14.89
CA LYS A 245 10.25 11.47 16.21
C LYS A 245 9.71 10.06 16.11
N LYS A 246 10.57 9.03 16.14
CA LYS A 246 10.11 7.64 16.29
C LYS A 246 9.24 7.60 17.56
N LYS A 247 7.95 7.25 17.45
CA LYS A 247 7.10 7.12 18.63
C LYS A 247 7.75 6.05 19.50
N VAL A 248 8.19 6.44 20.70
CA VAL A 248 8.72 5.49 21.68
C VAL A 248 7.52 4.69 22.16
N VAL A 249 7.29 3.54 21.55
CA VAL A 249 6.35 2.57 22.09
C VAL A 249 6.98 2.08 23.39
N ALA A 250 6.42 2.51 24.51
CA ALA A 250 6.83 2.00 25.81
C ALA A 250 6.58 0.49 25.79
N ARG A 251 7.65 -0.31 25.70
CA ARG A 251 7.55 -1.76 25.89
C ARG A 251 6.93 -1.98 27.25
N LYS A 252 5.75 -2.58 27.29
CA LYS A 252 5.25 -3.18 28.53
C LYS A 252 6.23 -4.28 28.89
N VAL A 253 6.99 -4.03 29.96
CA VAL A 253 7.86 -5.02 30.61
C VAL A 253 7.00 -5.98 31.41
#